data_AF-A0A7Y4TJR0-F1
#
_entry.id   AF-A0A7Y4TJR0-F1
#
_cell.length_a   1.000
_cell.length_b   1.000
_cell.length_c   1.000
_cell.angle_alpha   90.00
_cell.angle_beta   90.00
_cell.angle_gamma   90.00
#
_symmetry.space_group_name_H-M   'P 1'
#
loop_
_entity.id
_entity.type
_entity.pdbx_description
1 polymer ?
#
loop_
_entity_poly.entity_id
_entity_poly.type
_entity_poly.pdbx_seq_one_letter_code
_entity_poly.pdbx_strand_id
1 'polypeptide(L)'
;MLRYKKLPSEIKPENNFDSDLDEFPWFLIFLEDLNLVRFDSRVWEAFKKWSCLSETEATKVLTYGTLPYINVKGAMQGSKAAHDHGHFKPSKPDDIWIRRDTVVTYERTTDPNVELESGKYLEYLILHELVHWGRHHSGVGDDFEVTKLDPNGFMKDFDSGNLFGEEAYKNFYKPHLK
;
A
#
# COMPACT_ATOMS: atom_id res chain seq x y z
N MET A 1 -1.93 3.49 -14.23
CA MET A 1 -3.31 3.44 -14.75
C MET A 1 -3.75 4.89 -14.93
N LEU A 2 -4.16 5.29 -16.13
CA LEU A 2 -4.64 6.65 -16.40
C LEU A 2 -6.18 6.60 -16.47
N ARG A 3 -6.87 7.55 -15.83
CA ARG A 3 -8.34 7.71 -15.80
C ARG A 3 -8.89 7.96 -17.21
N TYR A 4 -9.06 6.90 -18.00
CA TYR A 4 -9.74 6.94 -19.30
C TYR A 4 -11.18 6.42 -19.24
N LYS A 5 -11.85 6.52 -18.08
CA LYS A 5 -13.27 6.18 -17.96
C LYS A 5 -14.04 7.31 -17.30
N LYS A 6 -15.12 7.68 -17.99
CA LYS A 6 -16.22 8.51 -17.49
C LYS A 6 -16.63 7.97 -16.11
N LEU A 7 -16.77 8.85 -15.12
CA LEU A 7 -17.28 8.49 -13.78
C LEU A 7 -18.51 7.58 -13.95
N PRO A 8 -18.57 6.42 -13.26
CA PRO A 8 -19.80 5.65 -13.19
C PRO A 8 -20.89 6.57 -12.65
N SER A 9 -21.90 6.85 -13.46
CA SER A 9 -23.09 7.53 -13.01
C SER A 9 -23.77 6.63 -11.97
N GLU A 10 -23.73 7.08 -10.71
CA GLU A 10 -24.45 6.53 -9.56
C GLU A 10 -24.04 5.10 -9.15
N ILE A 11 -22.96 4.99 -8.38
CA ILE A 11 -22.76 3.84 -7.49
C ILE A 11 -23.64 4.10 -6.26
N LYS A 12 -24.71 3.31 -6.09
CA LYS A 12 -25.44 3.24 -4.82
C LYS A 12 -24.71 2.25 -3.92
N PRO A 13 -24.27 2.64 -2.71
CA PRO A 13 -23.63 1.70 -1.80
C PRO A 13 -24.71 0.79 -1.20
N GLU A 14 -24.87 -0.40 -1.75
CA GLU A 14 -25.48 -1.53 -1.05
C GLU A 14 -24.37 -2.31 -0.36
N ASN A 15 -23.94 -1.81 0.80
CA ASN A 15 -23.42 -2.55 1.97
C ASN A 15 -22.72 -1.54 2.90
N ASN A 16 -23.20 -1.44 4.15
CA ASN A 16 -22.63 -0.60 5.20
C ASN A 16 -21.22 -1.06 5.59
N PHE A 17 -20.21 -0.61 4.86
CA PHE A 17 -18.82 -0.55 5.29
C PHE A 17 -18.41 0.94 5.40
N ASP A 18 -17.57 1.27 6.38
CA ASP A 18 -17.25 2.63 6.85
C ASP A 18 -17.34 3.75 5.80
N SER A 19 -18.11 4.79 6.15
CA SER A 19 -18.51 5.96 5.36
C SER A 19 -17.40 6.85 4.78
N ASP A 20 -16.13 6.50 5.01
CA ASP A 20 -14.98 7.36 4.73
C ASP A 20 -14.32 7.05 3.36
N LEU A 21 -14.68 5.95 2.69
CA LEU A 21 -14.23 5.69 1.32
C LEU A 21 -15.17 6.24 0.25
N ASP A 22 -16.45 6.45 0.58
CA ASP A 22 -17.46 6.99 -0.36
C ASP A 22 -17.11 8.40 -0.87
N GLU A 23 -16.30 9.15 -0.13
CA GLU A 23 -15.78 10.45 -0.54
C GLU A 23 -14.55 10.37 -1.47
N PHE A 24 -14.00 9.17 -1.70
CA PHE A 24 -12.85 8.92 -2.57
C PHE A 24 -13.19 7.92 -3.69
N PRO A 25 -14.14 8.22 -4.59
CA PRO A 25 -14.57 7.31 -5.64
C PRO A 25 -13.43 6.88 -6.58
N TRP A 26 -12.45 7.75 -6.87
CA TRP A 26 -11.32 7.34 -7.70
C TRP A 26 -10.37 6.41 -6.95
N PHE A 27 -10.16 6.64 -5.65
CA PHE A 27 -9.40 5.72 -4.82
C PHE A 27 -10.10 4.35 -4.68
N LEU A 28 -11.43 4.33 -4.61
CA LEU A 28 -12.18 3.08 -4.58
C LEU A 28 -11.95 2.26 -5.86
N ILE A 29 -12.08 2.87 -7.04
CA ILE A 29 -11.77 2.23 -8.33
C ILE A 29 -10.31 1.75 -8.36
N PHE A 30 -9.39 2.56 -7.84
CA PHE A 30 -7.99 2.17 -7.72
C PHE A 30 -7.80 0.90 -6.88
N LEU A 31 -8.52 0.75 -5.76
CA LEU A 31 -8.47 -0.47 -4.93
C LEU A 31 -9.07 -1.68 -5.63
N GLU A 32 -10.17 -1.52 -6.37
CA GLU A 32 -10.77 -2.59 -7.19
C GLU A 32 -9.79 -3.11 -8.26
N ASP A 33 -9.03 -2.20 -8.87
CA ASP A 33 -8.04 -2.48 -9.89
C ASP A 33 -6.66 -2.88 -9.33
N LEU A 34 -6.45 -2.87 -8.01
CA LEU A 34 -5.15 -3.17 -7.39
C LEU A 34 -4.66 -4.58 -7.75
N ASN A 35 -5.58 -5.54 -7.89
CA ASN A 35 -5.26 -6.92 -8.28
C ASN A 35 -4.60 -7.05 -9.67
N LEU A 36 -4.70 -6.01 -10.51
CA LEU A 36 -4.09 -6.00 -11.85
C LEU A 36 -2.56 -5.96 -11.77
N VAL A 37 -1.98 -5.63 -10.61
CA VAL A 37 -0.53 -5.70 -10.37
C VAL A 37 0.05 -7.08 -10.64
N ARG A 38 -0.76 -8.16 -10.54
CA ARG A 38 -0.33 -9.52 -10.88
C ARG A 38 0.10 -9.70 -12.34
N PHE A 39 -0.31 -8.78 -13.21
CA PHE A 39 0.08 -8.77 -14.62
C PHE A 39 1.39 -8.00 -14.87
N ASP A 40 1.91 -7.27 -13.89
CA ASP A 40 3.27 -6.73 -13.90
C ASP A 40 4.19 -7.76 -13.24
N SER A 41 4.91 -8.55 -14.05
CA SER A 41 5.77 -9.62 -13.54
C SER A 41 6.85 -9.13 -12.57
N ARG A 42 7.32 -7.88 -12.72
CA ARG A 42 8.36 -7.35 -11.81
C ARG A 42 7.76 -7.12 -10.43
N VAL A 43 6.62 -6.43 -10.36
CA VAL A 43 5.98 -6.12 -9.09
C VAL A 43 5.40 -7.38 -8.46
N TRP A 44 4.78 -8.27 -9.26
CA TRP A 44 4.15 -9.48 -8.77
C TRP A 44 5.14 -10.48 -8.15
N GLU A 45 6.25 -10.77 -8.82
CA GLU A 45 7.24 -11.70 -8.29
C GLU A 45 7.92 -11.14 -7.04
N ALA A 46 8.23 -9.84 -7.02
CA ALA A 46 8.75 -9.18 -5.83
C ALA A 46 7.73 -9.22 -4.67
N PHE A 47 6.45 -8.92 -4.94
CA PHE A 47 5.40 -8.92 -3.92
C PHE A 47 5.27 -10.30 -3.26
N LYS A 48 5.15 -11.38 -4.04
CA LYS A 48 5.07 -12.76 -3.50
C LYS A 48 6.32 -13.11 -2.68
N LYS A 49 7.51 -12.82 -3.21
CA LYS A 49 8.79 -13.10 -2.56
C LYS A 49 8.87 -12.43 -1.18
N TRP A 50 8.56 -11.14 -1.11
CA TRP A 50 8.75 -10.36 0.11
C TRP A 50 7.62 -10.55 1.12
N SER A 51 6.37 -10.63 0.66
CA SER A 51 5.20 -10.91 1.53
C SER A 51 5.19 -12.34 2.08
N CYS A 52 5.92 -13.28 1.47
CA CYS A 52 5.92 -14.70 1.81
C CYS A 52 4.56 -15.40 1.64
N LEU A 53 3.60 -14.74 0.99
CA LEU A 53 2.29 -15.31 0.71
C LEU A 53 2.36 -16.34 -0.43
N SER A 54 1.52 -17.37 -0.37
CA SER A 54 1.27 -18.22 -1.52
C SER A 54 0.58 -17.44 -2.65
N GLU A 55 0.59 -17.97 -3.86
CA GLU A 55 -0.06 -17.33 -5.02
C GLU A 55 -1.56 -17.08 -4.79
N THR A 56 -2.24 -18.01 -4.11
CA THR A 56 -3.67 -17.88 -3.79
C THR A 56 -3.90 -16.78 -2.74
N GLU A 57 -3.09 -16.73 -1.69
CA GLU A 57 -3.20 -15.70 -0.66
C GLU A 57 -2.85 -14.31 -1.20
N ALA A 58 -1.77 -14.21 -1.99
CA ALA A 58 -1.37 -12.97 -2.64
C ALA A 58 -2.44 -12.44 -3.61
N THR A 59 -3.13 -13.32 -4.34
CA THR A 59 -4.24 -12.91 -5.21
C THR A 59 -5.44 -12.45 -4.38
N LYS A 60 -5.75 -13.19 -3.31
CA LYS A 60 -6.88 -12.90 -2.43
C LYS A 60 -6.70 -11.57 -1.71
N VAL A 61 -5.52 -11.28 -1.16
CA VAL A 61 -5.25 -10.07 -0.38
C VAL A 61 -5.29 -8.79 -1.23
N LEU A 62 -5.02 -8.89 -2.54
CA LEU A 62 -5.13 -7.77 -3.48
C LEU A 62 -6.55 -7.57 -4.03
N THR A 63 -7.49 -8.44 -3.67
CA THR A 63 -8.89 -8.31 -4.07
C THR A 63 -9.61 -7.39 -3.08
N TYR A 64 -10.12 -6.26 -3.57
CA TYR A 64 -10.87 -5.31 -2.75
C TYR A 64 -11.99 -5.99 -1.95
N GLY A 65 -12.19 -5.53 -0.71
CA GLY A 65 -13.14 -6.13 0.24
C GLY A 65 -12.63 -7.38 0.96
N THR A 66 -11.37 -7.78 0.75
CA THR A 66 -10.74 -8.89 1.47
C THR A 66 -9.80 -8.40 2.56
N LEU A 67 -9.64 -9.16 3.64
CA LEU A 67 -8.71 -8.85 4.72
C LEU A 67 -7.24 -8.90 4.25
N PRO A 68 -6.38 -7.99 4.73
CA PRO A 68 -6.70 -6.86 5.62
C PRO A 68 -7.38 -5.72 4.85
N TYR A 69 -8.23 -4.95 5.53
CA TYR A 69 -8.91 -3.81 4.91
C TYR A 69 -7.98 -2.61 4.76
N ILE A 70 -8.05 -1.94 3.61
CA ILE A 70 -7.37 -0.66 3.38
C ILE A 70 -8.29 0.48 3.82
N ASN A 71 -7.92 1.17 4.90
CA ASN A 71 -8.69 2.26 5.49
C ASN A 71 -7.98 3.60 5.34
N VAL A 72 -8.73 4.64 5.02
CA VAL A 72 -8.22 6.01 4.94
C VAL A 72 -8.40 6.70 6.28
N LYS A 73 -7.32 7.20 6.89
CA LYS A 73 -7.41 7.94 8.17
C LYS A 73 -6.57 9.21 8.15
N GLY A 74 -6.97 10.18 8.96
CA GLY A 74 -6.19 11.40 9.17
C GLY A 74 -4.83 11.12 9.78
N ALA A 75 -3.93 12.11 9.73
CA ALA A 75 -2.62 12.00 10.39
C ALA A 75 -2.82 11.68 11.88
N MET A 76 -2.05 10.71 12.40
CA MET A 76 -2.09 10.38 13.83
C MET A 76 -1.59 11.58 14.64
N GLN A 77 -2.47 12.24 15.39
CA GLN A 77 -2.07 13.30 16.33
C GLN A 77 -1.07 12.73 17.35
N GLY A 78 0.12 13.31 17.42
CA GLY A 78 1.15 12.92 18.38
C GLY A 78 2.06 11.78 17.93
N SER A 79 1.91 11.22 16.71
CA SER A 79 2.99 10.39 16.16
C SER A 79 4.18 11.29 15.83
N LYS A 80 5.40 10.87 16.20
CA LYS A 80 6.64 11.56 15.79
C LYS A 80 6.87 11.48 14.27
N ALA A 81 6.07 10.69 13.56
CA ALA A 81 6.20 10.46 12.15
C ALA A 81 5.21 11.35 11.38
N ALA A 82 5.58 12.62 11.21
CA ALA A 82 4.99 13.48 10.18
C ALA A 82 5.16 12.91 8.75
N HIS A 83 5.96 11.83 8.62
CA HIS A 83 6.38 11.18 7.37
C HIS A 83 5.67 9.84 7.11
N ASP A 84 4.85 9.32 8.02
CA ASP A 84 4.13 8.07 7.76
C ASP A 84 2.95 8.34 6.84
N HIS A 85 2.99 7.78 5.64
CA HIS A 85 1.93 7.88 4.64
C HIS A 85 1.02 6.64 4.62
N GLY A 86 1.48 5.53 5.19
CA GLY A 86 0.75 4.27 5.37
C GLY A 86 1.28 3.52 6.59
N HIS A 87 0.52 2.56 7.10
CA HIS A 87 0.95 1.73 8.21
C HIS A 87 0.16 0.42 8.36
N PHE A 88 0.88 -0.68 8.51
CA PHE A 88 0.40 -1.94 9.07
C PHE A 88 0.85 -2.10 10.52
N LYS A 89 -0.05 -2.55 11.40
CA LYS A 89 0.27 -2.85 12.80
C LYS A 89 -0.06 -4.31 13.14
N PRO A 90 0.91 -5.13 13.58
CA PRO A 90 0.66 -6.52 13.98
C PRO A 90 -0.43 -6.70 15.04
N SER A 91 -0.59 -5.73 15.95
CA SER A 91 -1.63 -5.77 16.99
C SER A 91 -3.05 -5.47 16.47
N LYS A 92 -3.19 -5.06 15.21
CA LYS A 92 -4.46 -4.80 14.51
C LYS A 92 -4.34 -5.35 13.08
N PRO A 93 -4.25 -6.67 12.92
CA PRO A 93 -3.79 -7.28 11.68
C PRO A 93 -4.79 -7.15 10.51
N ASP A 94 -6.05 -6.83 10.80
CA ASP A 94 -7.11 -6.70 9.80
C ASP A 94 -7.20 -5.29 9.19
N ASP A 95 -6.28 -4.38 9.57
CA ASP A 95 -6.35 -2.95 9.26
C ASP A 95 -5.01 -2.45 8.73
N ILE A 96 -4.99 -2.06 7.47
CA ILE A 96 -3.93 -1.25 6.86
C ILE A 96 -4.44 0.16 6.74
N TRP A 97 -3.72 1.11 7.31
CA TRP A 97 -4.05 2.52 7.22
C TRP A 97 -3.26 3.20 6.10
N ILE A 98 -3.94 4.04 5.31
CA ILE A 98 -3.32 5.00 4.38
C ILE A 98 -3.71 6.43 4.77
N ARG A 99 -2.74 7.34 4.76
CA ARG A 99 -2.94 8.75 5.14
C ARG A 99 -3.89 9.44 4.17
N ARG A 100 -4.88 10.12 4.74
CA ARG A 100 -5.96 10.80 4.00
C ARG A 100 -5.46 11.79 2.95
N ASP A 101 -4.45 12.59 3.25
CA ASP A 101 -3.96 13.60 2.30
C ASP A 101 -3.25 13.00 1.09
N THR A 102 -2.61 11.84 1.21
CA THR A 102 -2.08 11.06 0.09
C THR A 102 -3.22 10.68 -0.85
N VAL A 103 -4.33 10.18 -0.29
CA VAL A 103 -5.53 9.83 -1.05
C VAL A 103 -6.21 11.06 -1.65
N VAL A 104 -6.35 12.16 -0.91
CA VAL A 104 -6.91 13.43 -1.40
C VAL A 104 -6.09 13.97 -2.57
N THR A 105 -4.77 13.86 -2.53
CA THR A 105 -3.89 14.30 -3.61
C THR A 105 -4.16 13.52 -4.89
N TYR A 106 -4.26 12.19 -4.78
CA TYR A 106 -4.66 11.35 -5.89
C TYR A 106 -6.09 11.68 -6.36
N GLU A 107 -7.06 11.79 -5.45
CA GLU A 107 -8.46 12.03 -5.78
C GLU A 107 -8.64 13.30 -6.60
N ARG A 108 -7.97 14.39 -6.21
CA ARG A 108 -8.17 15.74 -6.76
C ARG A 108 -7.29 16.08 -7.96
N THR A 109 -6.26 15.30 -8.26
CA THR A 109 -5.40 15.62 -9.41
C THR A 109 -6.14 15.46 -10.74
N THR A 110 -5.95 16.42 -11.64
CA THR A 110 -6.45 16.39 -13.02
C THR A 110 -5.33 16.38 -14.05
N ASP A 111 -4.07 16.48 -13.60
CA ASP A 111 -2.90 16.37 -14.45
C ASP A 111 -2.58 14.87 -14.64
N PRO A 112 -2.59 14.36 -15.89
CA PRO A 112 -2.34 12.94 -16.15
C PRO A 112 -0.99 12.41 -15.65
N ASN A 113 0.05 13.26 -15.64
CA ASN A 113 1.37 12.84 -15.15
C ASN A 113 1.36 12.74 -13.62
N VAL A 114 0.77 13.72 -12.94
CA VAL A 114 0.63 13.70 -11.48
C VAL A 114 -0.28 12.56 -11.03
N GLU A 115 -1.34 12.27 -11.78
CA GLU A 115 -2.21 11.11 -11.56
C GLU A 115 -1.44 9.80 -11.66
N LEU A 116 -0.60 9.65 -12.68
CA LEU A 116 0.24 8.47 -12.84
C LEU A 116 1.23 8.32 -11.69
N GLU A 117 1.92 9.40 -11.31
CA GLU A 117 2.91 9.40 -10.23
C GLU A 117 2.27 9.12 -8.87
N SER A 118 1.18 9.82 -8.52
CA SER A 118 0.45 9.62 -7.26
C SER A 118 -0.25 8.26 -7.20
N GLY A 119 -0.80 7.76 -8.31
CA GLY A 119 -1.37 6.43 -8.39
C GLY A 119 -0.31 5.33 -8.18
N LYS A 120 0.87 5.48 -8.80
CA LYS A 120 1.98 4.56 -8.56
C LYS A 120 2.57 4.69 -7.15
N TYR A 121 2.51 5.87 -6.54
CA TYR A 121 2.85 6.00 -5.12
C TYR A 121 1.91 5.20 -4.23
N LEU A 122 0.60 5.34 -4.43
CA LEU A 122 -0.41 4.60 -3.68
C LEU A 122 -0.27 3.09 -3.88
N GLU A 123 0.00 2.64 -5.12
CA GLU A 123 0.26 1.23 -5.44
C GLU A 123 1.46 0.71 -4.64
N TYR A 124 2.59 1.43 -4.68
CA TYR A 124 3.77 1.11 -3.88
C TYR A 124 3.44 1.04 -2.38
N LEU A 125 2.79 2.07 -1.86
CA LEU A 125 2.53 2.23 -0.43
C LEU A 125 1.61 1.13 0.10
N ILE A 126 0.52 0.82 -0.60
CA ILE A 126 -0.40 -0.24 -0.18
C ILE A 126 0.28 -1.60 -0.25
N LEU A 127 1.06 -1.87 -1.31
CA LEU A 127 1.78 -3.13 -1.44
C LEU A 127 2.90 -3.26 -0.40
N HIS A 128 3.55 -2.17 -0.02
CA HIS A 128 4.54 -2.12 1.06
C HIS A 128 3.92 -2.58 2.39
N GLU A 129 2.77 -2.02 2.77
CA GLU A 129 2.07 -2.45 3.99
C GLU A 129 1.53 -3.88 3.89
N LEU A 130 1.10 -4.31 2.71
CA LEU A 130 0.65 -5.69 2.47
C LEU A 130 1.81 -6.71 2.53
N VAL A 131 3.04 -6.31 2.17
CA VAL A 131 4.23 -7.13 2.39
C VAL A 131 4.43 -7.36 3.88
N HIS A 132 4.32 -6.30 4.67
CA HIS A 132 4.41 -6.41 6.11
C HIS A 132 3.34 -7.30 6.73
N TRP A 133 2.09 -7.09 6.30
CA TRP A 133 0.98 -7.95 6.67
C TRP A 133 1.23 -9.41 6.29
N GLY A 134 1.68 -9.68 5.07
CA GLY A 134 1.88 -11.04 4.56
C GLY A 134 2.90 -11.83 5.36
N ARG A 135 4.00 -11.18 5.76
CA ARG A 135 5.04 -11.81 6.59
C ARG A 135 4.57 -12.09 8.00
N HIS A 136 3.79 -11.17 8.56
CA HIS A 136 3.12 -11.38 9.84
C HIS A 136 2.14 -12.57 9.75
N HIS A 137 1.28 -12.59 8.73
CA HIS A 137 0.30 -13.65 8.47
C HIS A 137 0.97 -15.02 8.31
N SER A 138 2.12 -15.06 7.62
CA SER A 138 2.89 -16.29 7.37
C SER A 138 3.72 -16.75 8.57
N GLY A 139 3.69 -16.02 9.70
CA GLY A 139 4.48 -16.33 10.90
C GLY A 139 5.99 -16.16 10.73
N VAL A 140 6.45 -15.61 9.61
CA VAL A 140 7.86 -15.29 9.34
C VAL A 140 8.29 -14.09 10.17
N GLY A 141 7.34 -13.18 10.47
CA GLY A 141 7.58 -11.92 11.12
C GLY A 141 8.20 -10.89 10.17
N ASP A 142 7.95 -9.62 10.47
CA ASP A 142 8.83 -8.56 10.04
C ASP A 142 9.73 -8.17 11.18
N ASP A 143 11.00 -7.94 10.85
CA ASP A 143 11.99 -7.45 11.79
C ASP A 143 11.79 -5.94 12.01
N PHE A 144 10.54 -5.48 12.23
CA PHE A 144 10.21 -4.12 12.66
C PHE A 144 10.96 -3.71 13.93
N GLU A 145 11.48 -4.69 14.68
CA GLU A 145 12.20 -4.50 15.95
C GLU A 145 13.55 -5.23 16.03
N VAL A 146 13.96 -5.99 15.00
CA VAL A 146 15.25 -6.73 15.05
C VAL A 146 16.27 -6.04 14.16
N THR A 147 16.99 -5.12 14.77
CA THR A 147 18.15 -4.48 14.15
C THR A 147 19.23 -5.52 13.89
N LYS A 148 19.45 -5.86 12.62
CA LYS A 148 20.63 -6.62 12.23
C LYS A 148 21.81 -5.65 12.17
N LEU A 149 22.86 -5.95 12.94
CA LEU A 149 24.12 -5.23 12.81
C LEU A 149 24.72 -5.53 11.44
N ASP A 150 25.06 -4.50 10.68
CA ASP A 150 25.86 -4.63 9.48
C ASP A 150 27.31 -5.04 9.85
N PRO A 151 28.15 -5.45 8.88
CA PRO A 151 29.54 -5.84 9.14
C PRO A 151 30.42 -4.74 9.76
N ASN A 152 29.95 -3.50 9.78
CA ASN A 152 30.62 -2.34 10.37
C ASN A 152 30.02 -1.94 11.73
N GLY A 153 29.06 -2.71 12.25
CA GLY A 153 28.41 -2.46 13.54
C GLY A 153 27.29 -1.41 13.51
N PHE A 154 26.82 -0.98 12.33
CA PHE A 154 25.65 -0.12 12.22
C PHE A 154 24.37 -0.94 12.23
N MET A 155 23.37 -0.50 13.00
CA MET A 155 22.03 -1.08 12.98
C MET A 155 21.42 -0.84 11.60
N LYS A 156 21.16 -1.92 10.85
CA LYS A 156 20.35 -1.85 9.63
C LYS A 156 18.96 -2.37 9.96
N ASP A 157 17.99 -1.48 9.92
CA ASP A 157 16.58 -1.83 10.01
C ASP A 157 16.24 -2.74 8.82
N PHE A 158 15.79 -3.96 9.11
CA PHE A 158 15.33 -4.90 8.08
C PHE A 158 13.84 -4.64 7.84
N ASP A 159 13.56 -3.77 6.89
CA ASP A 159 12.21 -3.45 6.45
C ASP A 159 11.96 -4.16 5.11
N SER A 160 11.15 -5.22 5.16
CA SER A 160 10.82 -6.01 3.98
C SER A 160 9.98 -5.23 2.95
N GLY A 161 9.20 -4.24 3.38
CA GLY A 161 8.47 -3.32 2.52
C GLY A 161 9.43 -2.42 1.73
N ASN A 162 10.51 -1.95 2.34
CA ASN A 162 11.56 -1.21 1.66
C ASN A 162 12.34 -2.08 0.67
N LEU A 163 12.70 -3.32 1.05
CA LEU A 163 13.37 -4.26 0.14
C LEU A 163 12.47 -4.63 -1.05
N PHE A 164 11.18 -4.80 -0.81
CA PHE A 164 10.18 -4.90 -1.88
C PHE A 164 10.20 -3.66 -2.78
N GLY A 165 10.18 -2.45 -2.20
CA GLY A 165 10.26 -1.19 -2.93
C GLY A 165 11.49 -1.09 -3.83
N GLU A 166 12.67 -1.46 -3.31
CA GLU A 166 13.92 -1.46 -4.07
C GLU A 166 13.91 -2.44 -5.24
N GLU A 167 13.24 -3.59 -5.13
CA GLU A 167 13.15 -4.60 -6.18
C GLU A 167 12.06 -4.28 -7.21
N ALA A 168 10.88 -3.88 -6.73
CA ALA A 168 9.69 -3.64 -7.55
C ALA A 168 9.64 -2.22 -8.15
N TYR A 169 10.27 -1.21 -7.52
CA TYR A 169 10.12 0.21 -7.86
C TYR A 169 11.44 1.00 -7.96
N LYS A 170 12.60 0.33 -8.10
CA LYS A 170 13.95 0.92 -8.12
C LYS A 170 14.15 2.21 -8.94
N ASN A 171 13.35 2.42 -9.99
CA ASN A 171 13.44 3.57 -10.89
C ASN A 171 12.26 4.55 -10.77
N PHE A 172 11.27 4.23 -9.94
CA PHE A 172 10.09 5.05 -9.69
C PHE A 172 10.24 5.88 -8.42
N TYR A 173 10.90 5.31 -7.40
CA TYR A 173 11.21 5.97 -6.14
C TYR A 173 12.72 6.14 -5.99
N LYS A 174 13.28 7.22 -6.55
CA LYS A 174 14.49 7.78 -5.95
C LYS A 174 14.02 8.59 -4.74
N PRO A 175 14.43 8.24 -3.51
CA PRO A 175 13.93 8.94 -2.34
C PRO A 175 14.24 10.43 -2.48
N HIS A 176 13.20 11.26 -2.43
CA HIS A 176 13.32 12.66 -2.03
C HIS A 176 13.62 12.75 -0.51
N LEU A 177 14.53 11.90 -0.02
CA LEU A 177 15.20 12.10 1.26
C LEU A 177 16.26 13.18 1.02
N LYS A 178 15.84 14.44 1.10
CA LYS A 178 16.71 15.57 1.41
C LYS A 178 16.20 16.21 2.68
#